data_AF-A0A2G2FWB3-F1
#
_entry.id   AF-A0A2G2FWB3-F1
#
_cell.length_a   1.000
_cell.length_b   1.000
_cell.length_c   1.000
_cell.angle_alpha   90.00
_cell.angle_beta   90.00
_cell.angle_gamma   90.00
#
_symmetry.space_group_name_H-M   'P 1'
#
loop_
_entity.id
_entity.type
_entity.pdbx_description
1 polymer ?
#
loop_
_entity_poly.entity_id
_entity_poly.type
_entity_poly.pdbx_seq_one_letter_code
_entity_poly.pdbx_strand_id
1 'polypeptide(L)' 'MKTMTCKQLGGACDKVFKAESFDEMAELSRAHGMAMFQEGDAAHMAVIQEMMVLMNQPDEMAKWLETKKAEFAALADD' A
#
# COMPACT_ATOMS: atom_id res chain seq x y z
N MET A 1 4.10 17.10 4.46
CA MET A 1 3.53 15.75 4.66
C MET A 1 2.78 15.38 3.40
N LYS A 2 2.72 14.11 3.02
CA LYS A 2 2.08 13.69 1.77
C LYS A 2 0.88 12.82 2.04
N THR A 3 -0.11 12.88 1.16
CA THR A 3 -1.35 12.11 1.27
C THR A 3 -1.42 11.03 0.18
N MET A 4 -1.70 9.78 0.57
CA MET A 4 -2.03 8.68 -0.34
C MET A 4 -3.22 7.88 0.18
N THR A 5 -3.93 7.22 -0.73
CA THR A 5 -5.01 6.28 -0.39
C THR A 5 -4.52 4.84 -0.34
N CYS A 6 -5.25 3.99 0.37
CA CYS A 6 -5.04 2.54 0.36
C CYS A 6 -4.98 1.99 -1.08
N LYS A 7 -5.89 2.38 -1.98
CA LYS A 7 -5.81 2.05 -3.42
C LYS A 7 -4.52 2.48 -4.11
N GLN A 8 -4.05 3.71 -3.86
CA GLN A 8 -2.78 4.18 -4.45
C GLN A 8 -1.59 3.36 -3.96
N LEU A 9 -1.65 2.83 -2.73
CA LEU A 9 -0.65 1.94 -2.14
C LEU A 9 -0.89 0.46 -2.48
N GLY A 10 -1.80 0.15 -3.41
CA GLY A 10 -2.09 -1.20 -3.87
C GLY A 10 -3.03 -1.99 -2.97
N GLY A 11 -3.90 -1.33 -2.21
CA GLY A 11 -4.97 -1.91 -1.41
C GLY A 11 -6.37 -1.74 -2.02
N ALA A 12 -7.42 -2.08 -1.28
CA ALA A 12 -8.76 -2.25 -1.84
C ALA A 12 -9.70 -1.03 -1.68
N CYS A 13 -9.38 -0.08 -0.79
CA CYS A 13 -10.30 1.00 -0.42
C CYS A 13 -9.70 2.41 -0.53
N ASP A 14 -10.53 3.43 -0.31
CA ASP A 14 -10.14 4.85 -0.40
C ASP A 14 -9.67 5.43 0.94
N LYS A 15 -9.31 4.59 1.93
CA LYS A 15 -8.79 5.07 3.21
C LYS A 15 -7.56 5.94 2.96
N VAL A 16 -7.59 7.15 3.48
CA VAL A 16 -6.53 8.15 3.32
C VAL A 16 -5.51 7.98 4.43
N PHE A 17 -4.23 8.04 4.03
CA PHE A 17 -3.07 8.04 4.90
C PHE A 17 -2.25 9.30 4.66
N LYS A 18 -1.64 9.78 5.73
CA LYS A 18 -0.73 10.92 5.71
C LYS A 18 0.55 10.53 6.43
N ALA A 19 1.68 10.83 5.81
CA ALA A 19 2.99 10.48 6.35
C ALA A 19 4.05 11.46 5.85
N GLU A 20 5.17 11.55 6.57
CA GLU A 20 6.33 12.34 6.16
C GLU A 20 7.26 11.57 5.23
N SER A 21 7.21 10.23 5.28
CA SER A 21 8.04 9.34 4.47
C SER A 21 7.23 8.23 3.82
N PHE A 22 7.79 7.64 2.76
CA PHE A 22 7.19 6.47 2.12
C PHE A 22 7.18 5.27 3.06
N ASP A 23 8.20 5.10 3.90
CA ASP A 23 8.29 3.97 4.82
C ASP A 23 7.17 4.04 5.86
N GLU A 24 6.93 5.21 6.45
CA GLU A 24 5.78 5.44 7.34
C GLU A 24 4.44 5.23 6.62
N MET A 25 4.33 5.69 5.37
CA MET A 25 3.14 5.47 4.54
C MET A 25 2.87 3.97 4.30
N ALA A 26 3.93 3.19 4.04
CA ALA A 26 3.85 1.75 3.85
C ALA A 26 3.47 1.03 5.15
N GLU A 27 4.00 1.46 6.30
CA GLU A 27 3.62 0.92 7.61
C GLU A 27 2.15 1.17 7.92
N LEU A 28 1.63 2.37 7.67
CA LEU A 28 0.21 2.70 7.84
C LEU A 28 -0.69 1.84 6.96
N SER A 29 -0.32 1.68 5.68
CA SER A 29 -1.04 0.82 4.73
C SER A 29 -1.04 -0.64 5.17
N ARG A 30 0.12 -1.15 5.63
CA ARG A 30 0.26 -2.53 6.12
C ARG A 30 -0.56 -2.76 7.40
N ALA A 31 -0.50 -1.86 8.36
CA ALA A 31 -1.29 -1.94 9.58
C ALA A 31 -2.79 -1.96 9.27
N HIS A 32 -3.23 -1.12 8.32
CA HIS A 32 -4.60 -1.14 7.85
C HIS A 32 -4.98 -2.47 7.17
N GLY A 33 -4.16 -2.99 6.25
CA GLY A 33 -4.40 -4.27 5.60
C GLY A 33 -4.49 -5.43 6.60
N MET A 34 -3.64 -5.44 7.63
CA MET A 34 -3.69 -6.43 8.71
C MET A 34 -4.96 -6.34 9.57
N ALA A 35 -5.49 -5.15 9.80
CA ALA A 35 -6.77 -4.98 10.49
C ALA A 35 -7.92 -5.52 9.64
N MET A 36 -7.98 -5.15 8.36
CA MET A 36 -9.00 -5.64 7.42
C MET A 36 -8.96 -7.16 7.23
N PHE A 37 -7.76 -7.75 7.24
CA PHE A 37 -7.59 -9.20 7.22
C PHE A 37 -8.17 -9.87 8.47
N GLN A 38 -7.93 -9.31 9.66
CA GLN A 38 -8.48 -9.84 10.92
C GLN A 38 -10.01 -9.70 10.99
N GLU A 39 -10.55 -8.63 10.42
CA GLU A 39 -11.99 -8.38 10.32
C GLU A 39 -12.67 -9.24 9.23
N GLY A 40 -11.90 -9.94 8.39
CA GLY A 40 -12.42 -10.78 7.31
C GLY A 40 -12.97 -9.98 6.13
N ASP A 41 -12.45 -8.78 5.88
CA ASP A 41 -12.88 -7.95 4.75
C ASP A 41 -12.47 -8.61 3.42
N ALA A 42 -13.48 -9.04 2.65
CA ALA A 42 -13.27 -9.80 1.43
C ALA A 42 -12.47 -9.02 0.36
N ALA A 43 -12.65 -7.69 0.29
CA ALA A 43 -11.97 -6.87 -0.70
C ALA A 43 -10.47 -6.76 -0.39
N HIS A 44 -10.10 -6.51 0.86
CA HIS A 44 -8.70 -6.49 1.28
C HIS A 44 -8.09 -7.88 1.23
N MET A 45 -8.81 -8.95 1.58
CA MET A 45 -8.31 -10.31 1.47
C MET A 45 -7.94 -10.69 0.03
N ALA A 46 -8.74 -10.29 -0.97
CA ALA A 46 -8.44 -10.53 -2.37
C ALA A 46 -7.11 -9.87 -2.78
N VAL A 47 -6.94 -8.59 -2.43
CA VAL A 47 -5.71 -7.84 -2.73
C VAL A 47 -4.50 -8.38 -1.97
N ILE A 48 -4.69 -8.83 -0.72
CA ILE A 48 -3.63 -9.47 0.06
C ILE A 48 -3.18 -10.79 -0.60
N GLN A 49 -4.10 -11.58 -1.18
CA GLN A 49 -3.73 -12.78 -1.92
C GLN A 49 -2.93 -12.45 -3.19
N GLU A 50 -3.32 -11.41 -3.94
CA GLU A 50 -2.54 -10.93 -5.09
C GLU A 50 -1.15 -10.44 -4.68
N MET A 51 -1.05 -9.72 -3.56
CA MET A 51 0.22 -9.32 -2.95
C MET A 51 1.08 -10.52 -2.57
N MET A 52 0.50 -11.60 -2.04
CA MET A 52 1.27 -12.83 -1.75
C MET A 52 1.84 -13.47 -3.03
N VAL A 53 1.12 -13.43 -4.14
CA VAL A 53 1.64 -13.92 -5.43
C VAL A 53 2.80 -13.04 -5.89
N LEU A 54 2.63 -11.71 -5.83
CA LEU A 54 3.66 -10.74 -6.18
C LEU A 54 4.93 -10.91 -5.32
N MET A 55 4.79 -11.19 -4.03
CA MET A 55 5.92 -11.42 -3.12
C MET A 55 6.77 -12.65 -3.49
N ASN A 56 6.21 -13.61 -4.23
CA ASN A 56 6.95 -14.76 -4.75
C ASN A 56 7.69 -14.43 -6.07
N GLN A 57 7.51 -13.23 -6.62
CA GLN A 57 8.17 -12.74 -7.83
C GLN A 57 9.08 -11.54 -7.47
N PRO A 58 10.34 -11.79 -7.07
CA PRO A 58 11.20 -10.74 -6.51
C PRO A 58 11.44 -9.56 -7.45
N ASP A 59 11.57 -9.80 -8.76
CA ASP A 59 11.76 -8.74 -9.76
C ASP A 59 10.51 -7.86 -9.91
N GLU A 60 9.32 -8.46 -9.96
CA GLU A 60 8.05 -7.74 -10.06
C GLU A 60 7.74 -6.98 -8.77
N MET A 61 8.05 -7.57 -7.61
CA MET A 61 7.92 -6.90 -6.31
C MET A 61 8.84 -5.70 -6.20
N ALA A 62 10.09 -5.81 -6.66
CA ALA A 62 11.04 -4.70 -6.67
C ALA A 62 10.53 -3.55 -7.55
N LYS A 63 10.10 -3.87 -8.78
CA LYS A 63 9.54 -2.89 -9.70
C LYS A 63 8.27 -2.21 -9.17
N TRP A 64 7.39 -2.98 -8.54
CA TRP A 64 6.19 -2.44 -7.90
C TRP A 64 6.56 -1.46 -6.77
N LEU A 65 7.50 -1.85 -5.91
CA LEU A 65 7.95 -1.02 -4.80
C LEU A 65 8.62 0.28 -5.28
N GLU A 66 9.47 0.20 -6.30
CA GLU A 66 10.09 1.37 -6.93
C GLU A 66 9.04 2.32 -7.52
N THR A 67 8.02 1.75 -8.17
CA THR A 67 6.89 2.53 -8.71
C THR A 67 6.14 3.26 -7.60
N LYS A 68 5.84 2.60 -6.48
CA LYS A 68 5.14 3.22 -5.34
C LYS A 68 5.97 4.28 -4.64
N LYS A 69 7.28 4.09 -4.54
CA LYS A 69 8.21 5.12 -4.04
C LYS A 69 8.25 6.33 -4.97
N ALA A 70 8.29 6.12 -6.28
CA ALA A 70 8.27 7.20 -7.26
C ALA A 70 6.94 7.97 -7.26
N GLU A 71 5.80 7.27 -7.16
CA GLU A 71 4.48 7.87 -7.00
C GLU A 71 4.44 8.78 -5.76
N PHE A 72 4.90 8.29 -4.60
CA PHE A 72 4.99 9.10 -3.38
C PHE A 72 5.92 10.30 -3.54
N ALA A 73 7.10 10.11 -4.14
CA ALA A 73 8.06 11.19 -4.36
C ALA A 73 7.49 12.31 -5.24
N ALA A 74 6.65 11.97 -6.22
CA ALA A 74 6.01 12.90 -7.14
C ALA A 74 4.82 13.69 -6.55
N LEU A 75 4.28 13.27 -5.39
CA LEU A 75 3.21 14.02 -4.72
C LEU A 75 3.72 15.35 -4.20
N ALA A 76 2.86 16.37 -4.28
CA ALA A 76 3.05 17.61 -3.54
C ALA A 76 2.90 17.35 -2.04
N ASP A 77 3.64 18.13 -1.23
CA ASP A 77 3.33 18.23 0.19
C ASP A 77 2.00 18.96 0.39
N ASP A 78 1.23 18.47 1.37
CA ASP A 78 0.01 19.09 1.90
C ASP A 78 0.30 20.38 2.68
#